data_AF-A0A382CZ18-F1
#
_entry.id   AF-A0A382CZ18-F1
#
_cell.length_a   1.000
_cell.length_b   1.000
_cell.length_c   1.000
_cell.angle_alpha   90.00
_cell.angle_beta   90.00
_cell.angle_gamma   90.00
#
_symmetry.space_group_name_H-M   'P 1'
#
loop_
_entity.id
_entity.type
_entity.pdbx_description
1 polymer ?
#
loop_
_entity_poly.entity_id
_entity_poly.type
_entity_poly.pdbx_seq_one_letter_code
_entity_poly.pdbx_strand_id
1 'polypeptide(L)'
;IPDGTVAWERVLIDDWEAIPPGDRTHHSNLMIVRELLAAIEQDRNVIEASSGADALAALEMVMAVHESQRVKGRVSFPMSNRENPYDVWRRETS
;
A
#
# COMPACT_ATOMS: atom_id res chain seq x y z
N ILE A 1 -14.20 10.18 -8.09
CA ILE A 1 -15.19 9.67 -7.12
C ILE A 1 -16.29 9.03 -7.95
N PRO A 2 -16.82 7.84 -7.58
CA PRO A 2 -17.88 7.20 -8.34
C PRO A 2 -19.00 8.21 -8.63
N ASP A 3 -19.26 8.47 -9.90
CA ASP A 3 -20.29 9.41 -10.37
C ASP A 3 -21.63 8.72 -10.65
N GLY A 4 -21.73 7.43 -10.29
CA GLY A 4 -22.94 6.62 -10.46
C GLY A 4 -23.20 6.16 -11.90
N THR A 5 -22.31 6.49 -12.85
CA THR A 5 -22.49 6.13 -14.27
C THR A 5 -22.13 4.67 -14.59
N VAL A 6 -21.34 4.04 -13.72
CA VAL A 6 -20.91 2.64 -13.85
C VAL A 6 -21.24 1.87 -12.59
N ALA A 7 -21.88 0.71 -12.74
CA ALA A 7 -22.11 -0.21 -11.64
C ALA A 7 -20.79 -0.86 -11.21
N TRP A 8 -20.46 -0.77 -9.93
CA TRP A 8 -19.28 -1.46 -9.40
C TRP A 8 -19.56 -2.96 -9.32
N GLU A 9 -18.66 -3.74 -9.92
CA GLU A 9 -18.63 -5.19 -9.79
C GLU A 9 -17.48 -5.60 -8.88
N ARG A 10 -17.72 -6.59 -8.03
CA ARG A 10 -16.70 -7.15 -7.16
C ARG A 10 -15.84 -8.12 -7.96
N VAL A 11 -14.52 -7.92 -7.93
CA VAL A 11 -13.56 -8.90 -8.42
C VAL A 11 -13.39 -9.99 -7.35
N LEU A 12 -13.61 -11.25 -7.74
CA LEU A 12 -13.43 -12.43 -6.90
C LEU A 12 -12.19 -13.19 -7.34
N ILE A 13 -11.44 -13.70 -6.36
CA ILE A 13 -10.31 -14.59 -6.59
C ILE A 13 -10.68 -15.89 -5.90
N ASP A 14 -10.98 -16.94 -6.67
CA ASP A 14 -11.58 -18.18 -6.15
C ASP A 14 -10.77 -18.78 -4.99
N ASP A 15 -9.44 -18.86 -5.14
CA ASP A 15 -8.54 -19.37 -4.10
C ASP A 15 -8.59 -18.56 -2.80
N TRP A 16 -8.76 -17.24 -2.92
CA TRP A 16 -8.88 -16.36 -1.76
C TRP A 16 -10.26 -16.47 -1.10
N GLU A 17 -11.31 -16.58 -1.91
CA GLU A 17 -12.68 -16.69 -1.42
C GLU A 17 -12.95 -18.04 -0.74
N ALA A 18 -12.22 -19.10 -1.13
CA ALA A 18 -12.24 -20.40 -0.48
C ALA A 18 -11.74 -20.37 0.97
N ILE A 19 -10.94 -19.36 1.36
CA ILE A 19 -10.44 -19.21 2.73
C ILE A 19 -11.52 -18.57 3.60
N PRO A 20 -11.91 -19.20 4.73
CA PRO A 20 -12.87 -18.62 5.67
C PRO A 20 -12.44 -17.21 6.10
N PRO A 21 -13.35 -16.22 6.16
CA PRO A 21 -12.97 -14.83 6.46
C PRO A 21 -12.16 -14.65 7.76
N GLY A 22 -12.43 -15.45 8.79
CA GLY A 22 -11.69 -15.43 10.05
C GLY A 22 -10.23 -15.88 9.93
N ASP A 23 -9.91 -16.66 8.89
CA ASP A 23 -8.59 -17.27 8.69
C ASP A 23 -7.74 -16.52 7.65
N ARG A 24 -8.32 -15.59 6.89
CA ARG A 24 -7.65 -14.87 5.79
C ARG A 24 -6.39 -14.12 6.24
N THR A 25 -6.43 -13.45 7.38
CA THR A 25 -5.26 -12.74 7.93
C THR A 25 -4.14 -13.71 8.28
N HIS A 26 -4.47 -14.83 8.92
CA HIS A 26 -3.49 -15.85 9.26
C HIS A 26 -2.88 -16.47 8.00
N HIS A 27 -3.72 -16.79 7.01
CA HIS A 27 -3.28 -17.31 5.72
C HIS A 27 -2.33 -16.35 5.00
N SER A 28 -2.68 -15.06 4.91
CA SER A 28 -1.83 -14.03 4.31
C SER A 28 -0.48 -13.90 5.02
N ASN A 29 -0.47 -13.88 6.35
CA ASN A 29 0.78 -13.84 7.12
C ASN A 29 1.67 -15.05 6.83
N LEU A 30 1.11 -16.25 6.73
CA LEU A 30 1.86 -17.45 6.37
C LEU A 30 2.42 -17.37 4.94
N MET A 31 1.66 -16.87 3.97
CA MET A 31 2.13 -16.66 2.60
C MET A 31 3.33 -15.72 2.57
N ILE A 32 3.22 -14.57 3.24
CA ILE A 32 4.29 -13.55 3.30
C ILE A 32 5.56 -14.13 3.90
N VAL A 33 5.46 -14.86 5.03
CA VAL A 33 6.63 -15.46 5.69
C VAL A 33 7.27 -16.54 4.81
N ARG A 34 6.47 -17.42 4.19
CA ARG A 34 7.00 -18.47 3.31
C ARG A 34 7.72 -17.89 2.10
N GLU A 35 7.15 -16.86 1.48
CA GLU A 35 7.77 -16.21 0.35
C GLU A 35 9.06 -15.50 0.73
N LEU A 36 9.11 -14.85 1.90
CA LEU A 36 10.35 -14.23 2.38
C LEU A 36 11.47 -15.27 2.57
N LEU A 37 11.13 -16.44 3.15
CA LEU A 37 12.10 -17.53 3.31
C LEU A 37 12.57 -18.06 1.94
N ALA A 38 11.64 -18.31 1.02
CA ALA A 38 11.98 -18.79 -0.32
C ALA A 38 12.84 -17.79 -1.10
N ALA A 39 12.57 -16.49 -0.97
CA ALA A 39 13.35 -15.43 -1.60
C ALA A 39 14.80 -15.43 -1.08
N ILE A 40 15.00 -15.60 0.24
CA ILE A 40 16.32 -15.69 0.85
C ILE A 40 17.06 -16.96 0.39
N GLU A 41 16.40 -18.11 0.43
CA GLU A 41 17.01 -19.40 0.05
C GLU A 41 17.46 -19.44 -1.41
N GLN A 42 16.73 -18.74 -2.28
CA GLN A 42 16.96 -18.71 -3.72
C GLN A 42 17.77 -17.49 -4.18
N ASP A 43 18.21 -16.63 -3.26
CA ASP A 43 18.91 -15.37 -3.54
C ASP A 43 18.18 -14.52 -4.60
N ARG A 44 16.86 -14.36 -4.42
CA ARG A 44 15.98 -13.59 -5.31
C ARG A 44 15.17 -12.56 -4.53
N ASN A 45 14.55 -11.64 -5.27
CA ASN A 45 13.54 -10.76 -4.69
C ASN A 45 12.24 -11.52 -4.37
N VAL A 46 11.45 -10.92 -3.48
CA VAL A 46 10.06 -11.31 -3.22
C VAL A 46 9.22 -11.05 -4.49
N ILE A 47 8.44 -12.04 -4.91
CA ILE A 47 7.58 -12.02 -6.10
C ILE A 47 6.12 -12.38 -5.79
N GLU A 48 5.88 -13.26 -4.81
CA GLU A 48 4.53 -13.76 -4.46
C GLU A 48 3.82 -12.90 -3.39
N ALA A 49 4.52 -11.91 -2.83
CA ALA A 49 4.02 -11.00 -1.81
C ALA A 49 4.56 -9.58 -2.04
N SER A 50 4.15 -8.61 -1.21
CA SER A 50 4.71 -7.26 -1.28
C SER A 50 6.19 -7.25 -0.88
N SER A 51 7.03 -6.66 -1.71
CA SER A 51 8.44 -6.41 -1.42
C SER A 51 8.64 -5.16 -0.55
N GLY A 52 9.87 -4.92 -0.10
CA GLY A 52 10.24 -3.67 0.57
C GLY A 52 10.08 -2.44 -0.33
N ALA A 53 10.30 -2.58 -1.65
CA ALA A 53 10.09 -1.49 -2.60
C ALA A 53 8.60 -1.14 -2.73
N ASP A 54 7.73 -2.15 -2.74
CA ASP A 54 6.27 -1.96 -2.75
C ASP A 54 5.81 -1.27 -1.46
N ALA A 55 6.37 -1.67 -0.31
CA ALA A 55 6.08 -1.05 0.97
C ALA A 55 6.49 0.44 1.00
N LEU A 56 7.64 0.78 0.43
CA LEU A 56 8.08 2.19 0.29
C LEU A 56 7.15 2.99 -0.62
N ALA A 57 6.73 2.44 -1.76
CA ALA A 57 5.78 3.08 -2.66
C ALA A 57 4.41 3.28 -1.99
N ALA A 58 3.91 2.27 -1.28
CA ALA A 58 2.66 2.35 -0.52
C ALA A 58 2.74 3.40 0.60
N LEU A 59 3.86 3.46 1.32
CA LEU A 59 4.09 4.49 2.31
C LEU A 59 4.09 5.89 1.67
N GLU A 60 4.79 6.08 0.55
CA GLU A 60 4.79 7.34 -0.19
C GLU A 60 3.36 7.74 -0.62
N MET A 61 2.52 6.78 -1.04
CA MET A 61 1.11 7.05 -1.33
C MET A 61 0.32 7.54 -0.12
N VAL A 62 0.53 6.96 1.06
CA VAL A 62 -0.10 7.41 2.32
C VAL A 62 0.34 8.84 2.62
N MET A 63 1.63 9.14 2.53
CA MET A 63 2.16 10.47 2.79
C MET A 63 1.65 11.51 1.79
N ALA A 64 1.48 11.13 0.52
CA ALA A 64 0.97 12.01 -0.53
C ALA A 64 -0.46 12.48 -0.27
N VAL A 65 -1.30 11.70 0.42
CA VAL A 65 -2.63 12.14 0.83
C VAL A 65 -2.54 13.34 1.76
N HIS A 66 -1.67 13.27 2.76
CA HIS A 66 -1.48 14.37 3.71
C HIS A 66 -0.83 15.59 3.05
N GLU A 67 0.16 15.37 2.19
CA GLU A 67 0.78 16.45 1.43
C GLU A 67 -0.23 17.14 0.49
N SER A 68 -1.12 16.37 -0.16
CA SER A 68 -2.17 16.91 -1.03
C SER A 68 -3.14 17.83 -0.29
N GLN A 69 -3.44 17.51 0.98
CA GLN A 69 -4.27 18.34 1.84
C GLN A 69 -3.54 19.63 2.23
N ARG A 70 -2.25 19.54 2.56
CA ARG A 70 -1.41 20.69 2.92
C ARG A 70 -1.28 21.69 1.77
N VAL A 71 -1.00 21.20 0.54
CA VAL A 71 -0.84 22.06 -0.65
C VAL A 71 -2.16 22.39 -1.35
N LYS A 72 -3.28 21.81 -0.89
CA LYS A 72 -4.62 21.95 -1.48
C LYS A 72 -4.66 21.62 -2.98
N GLY A 73 -3.96 20.57 -3.38
CA GLY A 73 -3.74 20.25 -4.78
C GLY A 73 -3.25 18.83 -5.00
N ARG A 74 -3.14 18.43 -6.27
CA ARG A 74 -2.59 17.12 -6.64
C ARG A 74 -1.09 17.08 -6.37
N VAL A 75 -0.61 15.92 -5.91
CA VAL A 75 0.82 15.63 -5.70
C VAL A 75 1.26 14.61 -6.75
N SER A 76 2.39 14.86 -7.39
CA SER A 76 3.02 13.92 -8.32
C SER A 76 3.86 12.88 -7.58
N PHE A 77 4.00 11.69 -8.16
CA PHE A 77 4.96 10.69 -7.72
C PHE A 77 6.17 10.65 -8.68
N PRO A 78 7.40 10.44 -8.18
CA PRO A 78 7.77 10.48 -6.76
C PRO A 78 7.51 11.87 -6.14
N MET A 79 7.25 11.92 -4.84
CA MET A 79 6.95 13.17 -4.14
C MET A 79 8.17 14.08 -4.12
N SER A 80 7.98 15.36 -4.46
CA SER A 80 9.05 16.36 -4.36
C SER A 80 9.48 16.61 -2.92
N ASN A 81 8.52 16.58 -1.98
CA ASN A 81 8.77 16.70 -0.55
C ASN A 81 8.54 15.33 0.12
N ARG A 82 9.61 14.73 0.65
CA ARG A 82 9.57 13.44 1.38
C ARG A 82 9.80 13.60 2.88
N GLU A 83 9.68 14.81 3.41
CA GLU A 83 9.66 15.04 4.86
C GLU A 83 8.33 14.59 5.48
N ASN A 84 8.31 14.47 6.81
CA ASN A 84 7.07 14.24 7.54
C ASN A 84 6.14 15.47 7.38
N PRO A 85 4.96 15.34 6.73
CA PRO A 85 4.06 16.45 6.45
C PRO A 85 3.50 17.09 7.71
N TYR A 86 3.42 16.35 8.83
CA TYR A 86 2.98 16.91 10.12
C TYR A 86 4.03 17.84 10.74
N ASP A 87 5.32 17.55 10.55
CA ASP A 87 6.39 18.41 11.06
C ASP A 87 6.54 19.67 10.21
N VAL A 88 6.40 19.54 8.89
CA VAL A 88 6.34 20.67 7.96
C VAL A 88 5.18 21.58 8.33
N TRP A 89 3.96 21.02 8.46
CA TRP A 89 2.77 21.79 8.77
C TRP A 89 2.90 22.53 10.11
N ARG A 90 3.42 21.87 11.16
CA ARG A 90 3.66 22.49 12.46
C ARG A 90 4.54 23.73 12.36
N ARG A 91 5.60 23.67 11.55
CA ARG A 91 6.51 24.81 11.32
C ARG A 91 5.86 25.95 10.53
N GLU A 92 4.93 25.64 9.63
CA GLU A 92 4.20 26.64 8.83
C GLU A 92 3.12 27.39 9.63
N THR A 93 2.59 26.78 10.70
CA THR A 93 1.55 27.36 11.55
C THR A 93 2.06 28.02 12.83
N SER A 94 3.38 27.95 13.08
CA SER A 94 4.04 28.59 14.22
C SER A 94 4.48 30.01 13.86
#